data_AF-A0A0D6KCL0-F1
#
_entry.id   AF-A0A0D6KCL0-F1
#
_cell.length_a   1.000
_cell.length_b   1.000
_cell.length_c   1.000
_cell.angle_alpha   90.00
_cell.angle_beta   90.00
_cell.angle_gamma   90.00
#
_symmetry.space_group_name_H-M   'P 1'
#
loop_
_entity.id
_entity.type
_entity.pdbx_description
1 polymer ?
#
loop_
_entity_poly.entity_id
_entity_poly.type
_entity_poly.pdbx_seq_one_letter_code
_entity_poly.pdbx_strand_id
1 'polypeptide(L)' 'MARLNPKILNLSDGERDQLQQLINRHNTPQQIALRAKIIVMGSEGQN' A
#
# COMPACT_ATOMS: atom_id res chain seq x y z
N MET A 1 1.53 -12.66 -22.78
CA MET A 1 2.41 -12.65 -21.59
C MET A 1 1.61 -13.19 -20.43
N ALA A 2 2.13 -14.18 -19.69
CA ALA A 2 1.48 -14.65 -18.47
C ALA A 2 1.47 -13.50 -17.45
N ARG A 3 0.29 -13.13 -16.94
CA ARG A 3 0.19 -12.19 -15.83
C ARG A 3 0.67 -12.93 -14.58
N LEU A 4 1.85 -12.55 -14.07
CA LEU A 4 2.29 -12.99 -12.77
C LEU A 4 1.39 -12.30 -11.75
N ASN A 5 0.42 -13.03 -11.19
CA ASN A 5 -0.39 -12.51 -10.10
C ASN A 5 0.57 -12.24 -8.92
N PRO A 6 0.71 -10.98 -8.47
CA PRO A 6 1.64 -10.68 -7.40
C PRO A 6 1.12 -11.33 -6.11
N LYS A 7 2.03 -11.87 -5.31
CA LYS A 7 1.67 -12.48 -4.03
C LYS A 7 1.00 -11.42 -3.14
N ILE A 8 -0.09 -11.80 -2.48
CA ILE A 8 -0.79 -10.96 -1.50
C ILE A 8 0.21 -10.55 -0.41
N LEU A 9 0.24 -9.26 -0.10
CA LEU A 9 1.15 -8.69 0.87
C LEU A 9 0.52 -8.77 2.27
N ASN A 10 1.12 -9.53 3.19
CA ASN A 10 0.62 -9.60 4.55
C ASN A 10 1.12 -8.38 5.32
N LEU A 11 0.19 -7.52 5.75
CA LEU A 11 0.47 -6.40 6.64
C LEU A 11 -0.13 -6.71 8.01
N SER A 12 0.61 -6.41 9.06
CA SER A 12 0.04 -6.27 10.40
C SER A 12 -0.86 -5.03 10.49
N ASP A 13 -1.74 -5.00 11.49
CA ASP A 13 -2.62 -3.86 11.74
C ASP A 13 -1.82 -2.56 11.96
N GLY A 14 -0.69 -2.66 12.67
CA GLY A 14 0.20 -1.52 12.90
C GLY A 14 0.84 -0.98 11.62
N GLU A 15 1.26 -1.85 10.70
CA GLU A 15 1.81 -1.43 9.40
C GLU A 15 0.73 -0.80 8.53
N ARG A 16 -0.48 -1.35 8.53
CA ARG A 16 -1.63 -0.80 7.81
C ARG A 16 -1.98 0.60 8.33
N ASP A 17 -2.01 0.80 9.64
CA ASP A 17 -2.27 2.10 10.26
C ASP A 17 -1.19 3.13 9.91
N GLN A 18 0.10 2.74 9.95
CA GLN A 18 1.20 3.64 9.58
C GLN A 18 1.14 4.05 8.10
N LEU A 19 0.81 3.12 7.20
CA LEU A 19 0.62 3.42 5.79
C LEU A 19 -0.58 4.36 5.59
N GLN A 20 -1.67 4.14 6.31
CA GLN A 20 -2.84 5.01 6.25
C GLN A 20 -2.54 6.44 6.73
N GLN A 21 -1.70 6.58 7.77
CA GLN A 21 -1.21 7.89 8.21
C GLN A 21 -0.39 8.59 7.13
N LEU A 22 0.50 7.87 6.43
CA LEU A 22 1.28 8.45 5.34
C LEU A 22 0.38 8.93 4.19
N ILE A 23 -0.67 8.18 3.86
CA ILE A 23 -1.64 8.54 2.82
C ILE A 23 -2.44 9.78 3.19
N ASN A 24 -2.87 9.90 4.45
CA ASN A 24 -3.77 10.96 4.91
C ASN A 24 -3.03 12.25 5.29
N ARG A 25 -1.72 12.19 5.54
CA ARG A 25 -0.94 13.32 6.01
C ARG A 25 -0.66 14.30 4.86
N HIS A 26 -1.03 15.56 5.07
CA HIS A 26 -0.94 16.62 4.06
C HIS A 26 0.48 16.97 3.60
N ASN A 27 1.49 16.71 4.43
CA ASN A 27 2.90 17.01 4.11
C ASN A 27 3.66 15.81 3.52
N THR A 28 3.01 14.66 3.31
CA THR A 28 3.66 13.51 2.68
C THR A 28 3.89 13.80 1.20
N PRO A 29 5.13 13.64 0.68
CA PRO A 29 5.37 13.74 -0.76
C PRO A 29 4.48 12.79 -1.55
N GLN A 30 3.94 13.25 -2.68
CA GLN A 30 2.93 12.52 -3.45
C GLN A 30 3.40 11.12 -3.87
N GLN A 31 4.69 10.98 -4.19
CA GLN A 31 5.29 9.69 -4.54
C GLN A 31 5.26 8.68 -3.40
N ILE A 32 5.43 9.13 -2.15
CA ILE A 32 5.38 8.28 -0.96
C ILE A 32 3.93 7.88 -0.68
N ALA A 33 2.99 8.83 -0.77
CA ALA A 33 1.56 8.54 -0.61
C ALA A 33 1.05 7.55 -1.66
N LEU A 34 1.50 7.68 -2.92
CA LEU A 34 1.13 6.74 -3.99
C LEU A 34 1.68 5.33 -3.73
N ARG A 35 2.93 5.21 -3.30
CA ARG A 35 3.52 3.92 -2.94
C ARG A 35 2.80 3.28 -1.76
N ALA A 36 2.45 4.04 -0.73
CA ALA A 36 1.67 3.54 0.39
C ALA A 36 0.30 3.00 -0.05
N LYS A 37 -0.39 3.70 -0.95
CA LYS A 37 -1.66 3.20 -1.55
C LYS A 37 -1.47 1.88 -2.29
N ILE A 38 -0.43 1.75 -3.10
CA ILE A 38 -0.12 0.50 -3.83
C ILE A 38 0.11 -0.65 -2.85
N ILE A 39 0.86 -0.41 -1.77
CA ILE A 39 1.13 -1.43 -0.75
C ILE A 39 -0.16 -1.87 -0.06
N VAL A 40 -1.02 -0.93 0.32
CA VAL A 40 -2.34 -1.24 0.92
C VAL A 40 -3.20 -2.07 -0.05
N MET A 41 -3.32 -1.64 -1.31
CA MET A 41 -4.06 -2.40 -2.33
C MET A 41 -3.49 -3.81 -2.56
N GLY A 42 -2.16 -3.94 -2.54
CA GLY A 42 -1.49 -5.24 -2.63
C GLY A 42 -1.74 -6.16 -1.43
N SER A 43 -2.05 -5.60 -0.26
CA SER A 43 -2.49 -6.39 0.90
C SER A 43 -3.94 -6.87 0.79
N GLU A 44 -4.75 -6.20 -0.02
CA GLU A 44 -6.16 -6.51 -0.25
C GLU A 44 -6.36 -7.44 -1.45
N GLY A 45 -5.27 -7.88 -2.10
CA GLY A 45 -5.32 -8.66 -3.32
C GLY A 45 -5.82 -7.87 -4.54
N GLN A 46 -5.75 -6.53 -4.48
CA GLN A 46 -6.14 -5.61 -5.55
C GLN A 46 -4.92 -5.19 -6.39
N ASN A 47 -4.09 -6.15 -6.80
CA ASN A 47 -2.77 -5.98 -7.40
C ASN A 47 -2.66 -6.49 -8.84
#